data_AF-A0A9W8QZM4-F1
#
_entry.id   AF-A0A9W8QZM4-F1
#
_cell.length_a   1.000
_cell.length_b   1.000
_cell.length_c   1.000
_cell.angle_alpha   90.00
_cell.angle_beta   90.00
_cell.angle_gamma   90.00
#
_symmetry.space_group_name_H-M   'P 1'
#
loop_
_entity.id
_entity.type
_entity.pdbx_description
1 polymer ?
#
loop_
_entity_poly.entity_id
_entity_poly.type
_entity_poly.pdbx_seq_one_letter_code
_entity_poly.pdbx_strand_id
1 'polypeptide(L)'
;MRWTTLGTVAAALSCADALSFPRSKTGKGYLSVHVGTVEKPKKEKTRRDGDAFIAVLDNMGYFYATDLEIGTPPQKITVLLDTGSNELWVNPDCDEASSIREYNMCHEMGQYEPDDSTTPPIGPFGRETLRYGDASDPSTHTSATIRYYADTFTFGDAKLENQTFGVLIESDGIAQGILGLAPDTRGGFDNDDPYRLLLTSMAVEGLINSRVYSLDLRHSEADEGAVIYGGIDRNKYIGNLEKRPIVRGEGGEYRLAVELSSIGMTTGGEEHEFDLDDADKNVILDSGSTLSRLHFEAAKPILEMLDVQDNGEGFYITDCDNRDRDATADFGFGNKIVRVPLSDLIIEMGYAQCYVGIVVTTNQQILGDSVLRAGYFVFDWDNKEVHIAQAANCGDEDIVVVGSGKDAVPNEKGKCKEGDAFTTGHATVTRSPTRTGLATSAYTTTYTVTSCPEFERDCRTGVVTTQTVGPQRTVTVTAGANSDNGGDDDSAAWQPMPLGWVFAVLGGFALGANLL
;
A
#
# COMPACT_ATOMS: atom_id res chain seq x y z
N MET A 1 -13.32 66.56 -2.24
CA MET A 1 -12.16 65.69 -2.56
C MET A 1 -11.69 65.01 -1.28
N ARG A 2 -11.82 63.69 -1.20
CA ARG A 2 -11.13 62.84 -0.22
C ARG A 2 -10.53 61.69 -1.02
N TRP A 3 -9.22 61.51 -0.93
CA TRP A 3 -8.54 60.34 -1.48
C TRP A 3 -8.37 59.36 -0.32
N THR A 4 -8.94 58.18 -0.43
CA THR A 4 -8.73 57.06 0.49
C THR A 4 -8.19 55.90 -0.32
N THR A 5 -6.91 55.59 -0.08
CA THR A 5 -6.22 54.44 -0.64
C THR A 5 -6.89 53.14 -0.20
N LEU A 6 -7.39 52.37 -1.17
CA LEU A 6 -7.79 50.98 -0.97
C LEU A 6 -6.54 50.11 -0.94
N GLY A 7 -6.14 49.66 0.25
CA GLY A 7 -5.19 48.57 0.40
C GLY A 7 -5.90 47.25 0.18
N THR A 8 -5.59 46.54 -0.90
CA THR A 8 -6.05 45.17 -1.13
C THR A 8 -5.37 44.23 -0.14
N VAL A 9 -6.13 43.75 0.85
CA VAL A 9 -5.71 42.59 1.65
C VAL A 9 -5.94 41.35 0.77
N ALA A 10 -4.84 40.76 0.30
CA ALA A 10 -4.91 39.45 -0.35
C ALA A 10 -5.31 38.42 0.71
N ALA A 11 -6.47 37.78 0.53
CA ALA A 11 -6.81 36.60 1.31
C ALA A 11 -5.92 35.45 0.83
N ALA A 12 -5.03 34.97 1.70
CA ALA A 12 -4.35 33.70 1.47
C ALA A 12 -5.39 32.59 1.59
N LEU A 13 -5.87 32.11 0.44
CA LEU A 13 -6.54 30.82 0.35
C LEU A 13 -5.51 29.76 0.75
N SER A 14 -5.76 29.05 1.85
CA SER A 14 -5.15 27.75 2.06
C SER A 14 -5.73 26.81 1.00
N CYS A 15 -4.98 26.58 -0.08
CA CYS A 15 -5.22 25.40 -0.90
C CYS A 15 -5.15 24.18 0.03
N ALA A 16 -6.15 23.31 -0.05
CA ALA A 16 -5.85 21.91 0.16
C ALA A 16 -4.89 21.53 -0.98
N ASP A 17 -3.71 21.04 -0.65
CA ASP A 17 -2.78 20.55 -1.66
C ASP A 17 -3.41 19.27 -2.24
N ALA A 18 -3.97 19.38 -3.43
CA ALA A 18 -4.51 18.23 -4.15
C ALA A 18 -3.39 17.21 -4.37
N LEU A 19 -3.72 15.92 -4.28
CA LEU A 19 -2.80 14.81 -4.56
C LEU A 19 -2.06 15.05 -5.88
N SER A 20 -0.76 15.29 -5.79
CA SER A 20 0.07 15.65 -6.93
C SER A 20 1.52 15.31 -6.67
N PHE A 21 2.01 14.27 -7.34
CA PHE A 21 3.43 13.94 -7.34
C PHE A 21 4.23 14.93 -8.19
N PRO A 22 5.56 15.05 -7.96
CA PRO A 22 6.42 15.87 -8.80
C PRO A 22 6.49 15.33 -10.23
N ARG A 23 6.82 16.20 -11.19
CA ARG A 23 6.92 15.83 -12.61
C ARG A 23 7.98 14.76 -12.83
N SER A 24 7.67 13.83 -13.73
CA SER A 24 8.60 12.81 -14.19
C SER A 24 9.85 13.41 -14.84
N LYS A 25 10.98 12.69 -14.71
CA LYS A 25 12.29 13.11 -15.22
C LYS A 25 12.68 12.17 -16.35
N THR A 26 12.80 12.73 -17.55
CA THR A 26 13.21 12.01 -18.75
C THR A 26 14.71 12.14 -18.97
N GLY A 27 15.32 11.07 -19.47
CA GLY A 27 16.67 11.10 -20.01
C GLY A 27 16.78 10.20 -21.24
N LYS A 28 17.95 10.13 -21.85
CA LYS A 28 18.11 9.34 -23.06
C LYS A 28 18.12 7.83 -22.74
N GLY A 29 16.99 7.18 -22.98
CA GLY A 29 16.79 5.74 -22.77
C GLY A 29 16.29 5.37 -21.37
N TYR A 30 15.83 6.34 -20.57
CA TYR A 30 15.16 6.10 -19.29
C TYR A 30 14.10 7.16 -18.96
N LEU A 31 13.17 6.79 -18.09
CA LEU A 31 12.12 7.66 -17.54
C LEU A 31 11.97 7.34 -16.04
N SER A 32 12.22 8.33 -15.18
CA SER A 32 11.91 8.27 -13.74
C SER A 32 10.54 8.90 -13.49
N VAL A 33 9.64 8.16 -12.85
CA VAL A 33 8.31 8.63 -12.43
C VAL A 33 8.21 8.51 -10.92
N HIS A 34 7.75 9.59 -10.27
CA HIS A 34 7.58 9.62 -8.83
C HIS A 34 6.50 8.64 -8.37
N VAL A 35 6.76 8.00 -7.24
CA VAL A 35 5.83 7.11 -6.54
C VAL A 35 5.73 7.58 -5.10
N GLY A 36 4.53 7.64 -4.56
CA GLY A 36 4.31 8.02 -3.17
C GLY A 36 3.12 7.32 -2.55
N THR A 37 3.06 7.37 -1.22
CA THR A 37 1.98 6.77 -0.43
C THR A 37 0.73 7.65 -0.45
N VAL A 38 -0.41 7.10 -0.85
CA VAL A 38 -1.73 7.74 -0.73
C VAL A 38 -2.43 7.17 0.49
N GLU A 39 -2.61 7.97 1.56
CA GLU A 39 -3.19 7.49 2.82
C GLU A 39 -4.63 6.95 2.66
N LYS A 40 -4.83 5.65 2.90
CA LYS A 40 -6.17 5.05 3.01
C LYS A 40 -6.92 5.62 4.24
N PRO A 41 -8.13 6.17 4.07
CA PRO A 41 -8.79 6.88 5.17
C PRO A 41 -9.51 6.05 6.24
N LYS A 42 -9.08 6.23 7.49
CA LYS A 42 -9.60 5.49 8.66
C LYS A 42 -11.13 5.61 8.84
N LYS A 43 -11.80 4.45 8.85
CA LYS A 43 -13.26 4.33 9.05
C LYS A 43 -13.69 4.74 10.45
N GLU A 44 -14.44 5.84 10.57
CA GLU A 44 -15.10 6.20 11.83
C GLU A 44 -16.23 5.22 12.16
N LYS A 45 -16.13 4.52 13.29
CA LYS A 45 -17.09 3.47 13.68
C LYS A 45 -18.43 4.03 14.16
N THR A 46 -19.52 3.55 13.57
CA THR A 46 -20.75 3.30 14.34
C THR A 46 -20.71 1.88 14.91
N ARG A 47 -21.20 1.70 16.15
CA ARG A 47 -20.89 0.54 17.00
C ARG A 47 -21.69 -0.71 16.62
N ARG A 48 -21.09 -1.64 15.89
CA ARG A 48 -21.43 -3.09 15.88
C ARG A 48 -20.16 -3.92 15.73
N ASP A 49 -19.87 -4.76 16.72
CA ASP A 49 -18.60 -5.48 16.85
C ASP A 49 -18.60 -6.82 16.07
N GLY A 50 -18.75 -6.74 14.74
CA GLY A 50 -18.67 -7.89 13.82
C GLY A 50 -18.22 -7.46 12.42
N ASP A 51 -19.06 -6.72 11.70
CA ASP A 51 -18.73 -6.21 10.34
C ASP A 51 -17.70 -5.05 10.33
N ALA A 52 -17.13 -4.72 11.50
CA ALA A 52 -16.24 -3.59 11.68
C ALA A 52 -14.75 -3.93 11.50
N PHE A 53 -14.40 -5.19 11.26
CA PHE A 53 -13.01 -5.65 11.17
C PHE A 53 -12.49 -5.75 9.73
N ILE A 54 -13.22 -6.40 8.82
CA ILE A 54 -12.86 -6.46 7.38
C ILE A 54 -12.66 -5.05 6.81
N ALA A 55 -13.57 -4.13 7.13
CA ALA A 55 -13.47 -2.72 6.71
C ALA A 55 -12.46 -1.86 7.50
N VAL A 56 -11.70 -2.42 8.44
CA VAL A 56 -10.51 -1.77 9.04
C VAL A 56 -9.24 -2.14 8.26
N LEU A 57 -9.25 -3.26 7.55
CA LEU A 57 -8.10 -3.80 6.80
C LEU A 57 -8.17 -3.51 5.29
N ASP A 58 -9.35 -3.37 4.74
CA ASP A 58 -9.52 -2.66 3.47
C ASP A 58 -8.91 -1.25 3.55
N ASN A 59 -9.03 -0.64 4.74
CA ASN A 59 -8.40 0.59 5.19
C ASN A 59 -6.96 0.38 5.75
N MET A 60 -6.15 -0.44 5.09
CA MET A 60 -4.73 -0.55 5.44
C MET A 60 -3.91 0.65 4.98
N GLY A 61 -3.96 1.73 5.76
CA GLY A 61 -2.93 2.77 5.87
C GLY A 61 -2.66 3.63 4.64
N TYR A 62 -2.20 3.03 3.56
CA TYR A 62 -1.78 3.65 2.31
C TYR A 62 -1.68 2.62 1.19
N PHE A 63 -1.69 3.08 -0.06
CA PHE A 63 -1.21 2.32 -1.21
C PHE A 63 -0.21 3.17 -1.99
N TYR A 64 0.65 2.54 -2.79
CA TYR A 64 1.58 3.25 -3.64
C TYR A 64 0.92 3.67 -4.94
N ALA A 65 1.04 4.97 -5.25
CA ALA A 65 0.42 5.55 -6.42
C ALA A 65 1.41 6.36 -7.25
N THR A 66 1.04 6.60 -8.51
CA THR A 66 1.77 7.48 -9.43
C THR A 66 0.79 8.27 -10.29
N ASP A 67 1.26 9.38 -10.85
CA ASP A 67 0.46 10.22 -11.74
C ASP A 67 0.71 9.86 -13.22
N LEU A 68 -0.39 9.69 -13.93
CA LEU A 68 -0.45 9.58 -15.39
C LEU A 68 -1.00 10.88 -15.97
N GLU A 69 -0.52 11.26 -17.16
CA GLU A 69 -1.05 12.40 -17.92
C GLU A 69 -1.54 11.89 -19.29
N ILE A 70 -2.86 11.81 -19.49
CA ILE A 70 -3.48 11.14 -20.66
C ILE A 70 -4.26 12.14 -21.52
N GLY A 71 -4.10 12.05 -22.84
CA GLY A 71 -4.78 12.90 -23.83
C GLY A 71 -4.10 14.25 -24.10
N THR A 72 -4.78 15.11 -24.87
CA THR A 72 -4.28 16.46 -25.22
C THR A 72 -5.39 17.51 -25.15
N PRO A 73 -5.39 18.47 -24.20
CA PRO A 73 -4.39 18.68 -23.16
C PRO A 73 -4.32 17.49 -22.19
N PRO A 74 -3.17 17.25 -21.54
CA PRO A 74 -3.03 16.07 -20.69
C PRO A 74 -3.92 16.17 -19.45
N GLN A 75 -4.70 15.13 -19.23
CA GLN A 75 -5.58 14.94 -18.08
C GLN A 75 -4.81 14.16 -17.02
N LYS A 76 -4.63 14.75 -15.84
CA LYS A 76 -3.86 14.16 -14.74
C LYS A 76 -4.73 13.17 -13.98
N ILE A 77 -4.22 11.95 -13.80
CA ILE A 77 -4.91 10.84 -13.13
C ILE A 77 -3.93 10.11 -12.22
N THR A 78 -4.28 9.97 -10.95
CA THR A 78 -3.54 9.15 -9.98
C THR A 78 -4.02 7.71 -10.04
N VAL A 79 -3.09 6.75 -10.11
CA VAL A 79 -3.38 5.31 -10.13
C VAL A 79 -2.49 4.56 -9.16
N LEU A 80 -3.02 3.48 -8.60
CA LEU A 80 -2.27 2.50 -7.81
C LEU A 80 -1.24 1.78 -8.69
N LEU A 81 -0.04 1.54 -8.14
CA LEU A 81 1.05 0.87 -8.82
C LEU A 81 1.07 -0.63 -8.49
N ASP A 82 0.92 -1.50 -9.49
CA ASP A 82 0.70 -2.94 -9.27
C ASP A 82 1.67 -3.80 -10.08
N THR A 83 2.58 -4.52 -9.43
CA THR A 83 3.47 -5.52 -10.07
C THR A 83 2.92 -6.95 -10.07
N GLY A 84 1.76 -7.19 -9.44
CA GLY A 84 1.03 -8.46 -9.43
C GLY A 84 0.07 -8.66 -10.61
N SER A 85 -0.44 -7.57 -11.22
CA SER A 85 -1.32 -7.56 -12.40
C SER A 85 -0.73 -6.83 -13.62
N ASN A 86 -1.31 -7.04 -14.80
CA ASN A 86 -0.76 -6.58 -16.08
C ASN A 86 -1.62 -5.53 -16.82
N GLU A 87 -2.86 -5.28 -16.40
CA GLU A 87 -3.72 -4.28 -17.01
C GLU A 87 -3.53 -2.88 -16.42
N LEU A 88 -3.37 -1.89 -17.29
CA LEU A 88 -3.51 -0.47 -16.94
C LEU A 88 -4.96 -0.03 -17.18
N TRP A 89 -5.62 0.48 -16.14
CA TRP A 89 -6.95 1.08 -16.25
C TRP A 89 -7.16 2.28 -15.31
N VAL A 90 -8.02 3.20 -15.74
CA VAL A 90 -8.28 4.50 -15.09
C VAL A 90 -9.78 4.74 -14.84
N ASN A 91 -10.07 5.88 -14.21
CA ASN A 91 -11.37 6.34 -13.71
C ASN A 91 -11.84 5.49 -12.52
N PRO A 92 -11.67 5.97 -11.28
CA PRO A 92 -12.13 5.23 -10.12
C PRO A 92 -13.65 5.31 -9.95
N ASP A 93 -14.27 4.27 -9.38
CA ASP A 93 -15.65 4.33 -8.91
C ASP A 93 -15.66 4.79 -7.45
N CYS A 94 -16.05 6.04 -7.22
CA CYS A 94 -16.06 6.59 -5.87
C CYS A 94 -17.25 6.10 -5.03
N ASP A 95 -18.28 5.51 -5.63
CA ASP A 95 -19.40 4.96 -4.86
C ASP A 95 -19.02 3.64 -4.15
N GLU A 96 -17.93 2.97 -4.59
CA GLU A 96 -17.30 1.83 -3.93
C GLU A 96 -16.41 2.22 -2.71
N ALA A 97 -16.26 3.52 -2.41
CA ALA A 97 -15.44 3.99 -1.30
C ALA A 97 -15.99 3.56 0.09
N SER A 98 -15.13 2.98 0.92
CA SER A 98 -15.48 2.46 2.26
C SER A 98 -15.73 3.55 3.32
N SER A 99 -15.35 4.80 3.05
CA SER A 99 -15.49 5.95 3.94
C SER A 99 -15.65 7.30 3.20
N ILE A 100 -16.16 8.32 3.89
CA ILE A 100 -16.34 9.66 3.31
C ILE A 100 -15.02 10.36 2.93
N ARG A 101 -13.92 10.07 3.65
CA ARG A 101 -12.60 10.63 3.30
C ARG A 101 -12.01 9.87 2.11
N GLU A 102 -12.30 8.58 1.95
CA GLU A 102 -11.92 7.80 0.75
C GLU A 102 -12.72 8.24 -0.48
N TYR A 103 -14.01 8.51 -0.32
CA TYR A 103 -14.86 9.10 -1.35
C TYR A 103 -14.26 10.41 -1.89
N ASN A 104 -13.90 11.33 -0.98
CA ASN A 104 -13.27 12.59 -1.38
C ASN A 104 -11.91 12.39 -2.06
N MET A 105 -11.07 11.49 -1.52
CA MET A 105 -9.77 11.15 -2.08
C MET A 105 -9.88 10.54 -3.49
N CYS A 106 -10.87 9.68 -3.72
CA CYS A 106 -11.17 9.10 -5.02
C CYS A 106 -11.47 10.19 -6.09
N HIS A 107 -12.25 11.23 -5.73
CA HIS A 107 -12.49 12.37 -6.64
C HIS A 107 -11.23 13.21 -6.88
N GLU A 108 -10.26 13.21 -5.98
CA GLU A 108 -8.96 13.88 -6.17
C GLU A 108 -8.01 13.11 -7.09
N MET A 109 -8.23 11.80 -7.32
CA MET A 109 -7.41 10.98 -8.24
C MET A 109 -7.66 11.30 -9.73
N GLY A 110 -8.64 12.12 -10.07
CA GLY A 110 -8.92 12.51 -11.44
C GLY A 110 -9.56 11.41 -12.30
N GLN A 111 -9.98 11.80 -13.51
CA GLN A 111 -10.65 10.94 -14.48
C GLN A 111 -10.21 11.32 -15.90
N TYR A 112 -10.23 10.34 -16.80
CA TYR A 112 -10.09 10.50 -18.23
C TYR A 112 -11.46 10.67 -18.88
N GLU A 113 -11.67 11.82 -19.51
CA GLU A 113 -12.80 12.10 -20.39
C GLU A 113 -12.30 12.12 -21.85
N PRO A 114 -12.60 11.12 -22.69
CA PRO A 114 -12.15 11.08 -24.07
C PRO A 114 -12.62 12.28 -24.90
N ASP A 115 -13.81 12.83 -24.65
CA ASP A 115 -14.33 13.96 -25.43
C ASP A 115 -13.55 15.28 -25.21
N ASP A 116 -12.79 15.39 -24.11
CA ASP A 116 -11.89 16.52 -23.82
C ASP A 116 -10.50 16.37 -24.48
N SER A 117 -10.22 15.23 -25.13
CA SER A 117 -8.94 14.97 -25.81
C SER A 117 -8.95 15.36 -27.30
N THR A 118 -8.02 16.25 -27.68
CA THR A 118 -7.81 16.72 -29.06
C THR A 118 -6.82 15.87 -29.86
N THR A 119 -6.05 15.00 -29.21
CA THR A 119 -5.47 13.82 -29.87
C THR A 119 -6.62 12.83 -30.04
N PRO A 120 -7.10 12.53 -31.28
CA PRO A 120 -8.37 11.82 -31.45
C PRO A 120 -8.31 10.43 -30.79
N PRO A 121 -9.06 10.20 -29.70
CA PRO A 121 -8.93 8.97 -28.95
C PRO A 121 -9.55 7.81 -29.74
N ILE A 122 -8.92 6.65 -29.67
CA ILE A 122 -9.42 5.43 -30.30
C ILE A 122 -10.25 4.69 -29.26
N GLY A 123 -11.56 4.61 -29.44
CA GLY A 123 -12.43 3.81 -28.56
C GLY A 123 -13.86 4.33 -28.45
N PRO A 124 -14.68 3.71 -27.58
CA PRO A 124 -14.37 2.49 -26.83
C PRO A 124 -14.30 1.24 -27.73
N PHE A 125 -13.41 0.30 -27.40
CA PHE A 125 -13.36 -1.03 -28.02
C PHE A 125 -13.18 -2.14 -26.97
N GLY A 126 -13.61 -3.37 -27.31
CA GLY A 126 -13.53 -4.52 -26.42
C GLY A 126 -14.32 -4.39 -25.10
N ARG A 127 -14.11 -5.35 -24.19
CA ARG A 127 -14.41 -5.30 -22.76
C ARG A 127 -13.58 -6.38 -22.08
N GLU A 128 -13.13 -6.12 -20.87
CA GLU A 128 -12.71 -7.16 -19.94
C GLU A 128 -13.35 -6.97 -18.56
N THR A 129 -13.41 -8.05 -17.77
CA THR A 129 -13.72 -8.01 -16.33
C THR A 129 -12.54 -8.62 -15.61
N LEU A 130 -11.78 -7.76 -14.95
CA LEU A 130 -10.59 -8.06 -14.17
C LEU A 130 -11.00 -8.50 -12.76
N ARG A 131 -10.20 -9.36 -12.13
CA ARG A 131 -10.46 -9.92 -10.80
C ARG A 131 -9.17 -9.89 -9.99
N TYR A 132 -9.27 -9.39 -8.78
CA TYR A 132 -8.16 -9.27 -7.84
C TYR A 132 -8.52 -9.95 -6.51
N GLY A 133 -7.54 -10.06 -5.60
CA GLY A 133 -7.68 -10.75 -4.32
C GLY A 133 -7.01 -12.12 -4.28
N ASP A 134 -6.89 -12.66 -3.06
CA ASP A 134 -6.35 -13.98 -2.77
C ASP A 134 -7.42 -15.05 -3.04
N ALA A 135 -7.14 -15.97 -3.95
CA ALA A 135 -8.08 -17.03 -4.35
C ALA A 135 -8.47 -18.00 -3.21
N SER A 136 -7.74 -18.00 -2.09
CA SER A 136 -8.08 -18.75 -0.88
C SER A 136 -8.91 -17.97 0.15
N ASP A 137 -9.01 -16.63 0.01
CA ASP A 137 -9.78 -15.76 0.90
C ASP A 137 -10.80 -14.91 0.12
N PRO A 138 -12.06 -15.39 0.01
CA PRO A 138 -13.12 -14.67 -0.68
C PRO A 138 -13.48 -13.30 -0.10
N SER A 139 -13.02 -12.93 1.10
CA SER A 139 -13.22 -11.59 1.66
C SER A 139 -12.35 -10.52 0.98
N THR A 140 -11.33 -10.96 0.24
CA THR A 140 -10.38 -10.10 -0.49
C THR A 140 -10.70 -9.95 -1.97
N HIS A 141 -11.71 -10.69 -2.47
CA HIS A 141 -12.06 -10.69 -3.89
C HIS A 141 -12.71 -9.37 -4.30
N THR A 142 -12.11 -8.71 -5.29
CA THR A 142 -12.64 -7.49 -5.90
C THR A 142 -12.65 -7.63 -7.43
N SER A 143 -13.38 -6.76 -8.12
CA SER A 143 -13.40 -6.78 -9.60
C SER A 143 -13.58 -5.40 -10.24
N ALA A 144 -13.11 -5.28 -11.48
CA ALA A 144 -13.27 -4.08 -12.30
C ALA A 144 -13.67 -4.48 -13.72
N THR A 145 -14.74 -3.91 -14.26
CA THR A 145 -15.14 -4.12 -15.66
C THR A 145 -14.81 -2.88 -16.48
N ILE A 146 -14.00 -3.05 -17.52
CA ILE A 146 -13.39 -1.95 -18.29
C ILE A 146 -13.82 -1.95 -19.77
N ARG A 147 -13.78 -0.78 -20.42
CA ARG A 147 -13.70 -0.64 -21.89
C ARG A 147 -12.29 -0.19 -22.26
N TYR A 148 -11.73 -0.72 -23.35
CA TYR A 148 -10.44 -0.26 -23.82
C TYR A 148 -10.57 1.02 -24.67
N TYR A 149 -9.63 1.92 -24.46
CA TYR A 149 -9.35 3.09 -25.29
C TYR A 149 -7.85 3.10 -25.62
N ALA A 150 -7.45 3.90 -26.62
CA ALA A 150 -6.06 4.29 -26.81
C ALA A 150 -5.95 5.79 -27.09
N ASP A 151 -5.00 6.45 -26.43
CA ASP A 151 -4.71 7.88 -26.59
C ASP A 151 -3.21 8.12 -26.27
N THR A 152 -2.79 9.38 -26.21
CA THR A 152 -1.43 9.81 -25.95
C THR A 152 -1.16 9.92 -24.46
N PHE A 153 -0.14 9.23 -23.97
CA PHE A 153 0.41 9.43 -22.64
C PHE A 153 1.52 10.48 -22.69
N THR A 154 1.55 11.38 -21.72
CA THR A 154 2.59 12.41 -21.56
C THR A 154 3.43 12.09 -20.33
N PHE A 155 4.75 12.24 -20.46
CA PHE A 155 5.72 12.01 -19.39
C PHE A 155 6.71 13.17 -19.38
N GLY A 156 6.28 14.30 -18.82
CA GLY A 156 7.03 15.56 -18.88
C GLY A 156 7.16 16.05 -20.33
N ASP A 157 8.38 16.05 -20.86
CA ASP A 157 8.65 16.42 -22.26
C ASP A 157 8.50 15.24 -23.25
N ALA A 158 8.37 14.00 -22.75
CA ALA A 158 8.18 12.81 -23.59
C ALA A 158 6.69 12.51 -23.84
N LYS A 159 6.40 11.81 -24.94
CA LYS A 159 5.06 11.33 -25.29
C LYS A 159 5.11 9.89 -25.78
N LEU A 160 4.04 9.15 -25.50
CA LEU A 160 3.79 7.80 -25.98
C LEU A 160 2.42 7.80 -26.66
N GLU A 161 2.40 7.78 -27.99
CA GLU A 161 1.15 7.88 -28.78
C GLU A 161 0.45 6.53 -28.89
N ASN A 162 -0.89 6.54 -28.89
CA ASN A 162 -1.75 5.35 -29.06
C ASN A 162 -1.51 4.23 -28.04
N GLN A 163 -1.17 4.56 -26.79
CA GLN A 163 -1.10 3.55 -25.73
C GLN A 163 -2.52 3.10 -25.38
N THR A 164 -2.76 1.78 -25.40
CA THR A 164 -4.03 1.18 -24.97
C THR A 164 -4.14 1.11 -23.45
N PHE A 165 -5.31 1.41 -22.92
CA PHE A 165 -5.64 1.32 -21.49
C PHE A 165 -7.14 1.09 -21.28
N GLY A 166 -7.52 0.60 -20.10
CA GLY A 166 -8.91 0.47 -19.69
C GLY A 166 -9.49 1.77 -19.10
N VAL A 167 -10.76 2.03 -19.37
CA VAL A 167 -11.58 3.00 -18.63
C VAL A 167 -12.67 2.20 -17.92
N LEU A 168 -12.84 2.43 -16.62
CA LEU A 168 -13.81 1.71 -15.78
C LEU A 168 -15.27 1.95 -16.23
N ILE A 169 -16.12 0.97 -15.94
CA ILE A 169 -17.57 1.03 -16.13
C ILE A 169 -18.31 0.78 -14.82
N GLU A 170 -17.83 -0.23 -14.08
CA GLU A 170 -18.36 -0.70 -12.80
C GLU A 170 -17.20 -1.45 -12.10
N SER A 171 -17.06 -1.27 -10.80
CA SER A 171 -16.21 -2.10 -9.93
C SER A 171 -17.02 -2.70 -8.79
N ASP A 172 -16.38 -3.61 -8.05
CA ASP A 172 -16.87 -4.26 -6.83
C ASP A 172 -15.68 -4.26 -5.87
N GLY A 173 -15.68 -3.35 -4.89
CA GLY A 173 -14.61 -3.15 -3.92
C GLY A 173 -13.35 -2.44 -4.41
N ILE A 174 -13.41 -1.58 -5.45
CA ILE A 174 -12.23 -0.82 -5.92
C ILE A 174 -12.59 0.64 -6.24
N ALA A 175 -11.93 1.58 -5.55
CA ALA A 175 -12.16 3.03 -5.63
C ALA A 175 -10.93 3.81 -6.16
N GLN A 176 -10.05 3.14 -6.91
CA GLN A 176 -8.81 3.68 -7.48
C GLN A 176 -8.50 2.97 -8.81
N GLY A 177 -7.96 3.70 -9.80
CA GLY A 177 -7.40 3.08 -11.01
C GLY A 177 -6.10 2.32 -10.71
N ILE A 178 -5.68 1.42 -11.60
CA ILE A 178 -4.49 0.57 -11.41
C ILE A 178 -3.59 0.63 -12.65
N LEU A 179 -2.28 0.80 -12.42
CA LEU A 179 -1.20 0.60 -13.39
C LEU A 179 -0.55 -0.76 -13.17
N GLY A 180 -1.01 -1.77 -13.92
CA GLY A 180 -0.37 -3.07 -13.99
C GLY A 180 1.01 -3.03 -14.67
N LEU A 181 2.00 -3.64 -14.03
CA LEU A 181 3.41 -3.76 -14.45
C LEU A 181 3.92 -5.21 -14.47
N ALA A 182 3.05 -6.20 -14.27
CA ALA A 182 3.35 -7.59 -14.58
C ALA A 182 3.36 -7.83 -16.11
N PRO A 183 4.07 -8.87 -16.62
CA PRO A 183 3.82 -9.38 -17.96
C PRO A 183 2.39 -9.93 -18.08
N ASP A 184 1.86 -10.04 -19.30
CA ASP A 184 0.59 -10.72 -19.54
C ASP A 184 0.60 -12.10 -18.87
N THR A 185 -0.29 -12.30 -17.89
CA THR A 185 -0.30 -13.51 -17.06
C THR A 185 -0.49 -14.80 -17.85
N ARG A 186 -1.10 -14.74 -19.05
CA ARG A 186 -1.39 -15.89 -19.92
C ARG A 186 -0.42 -15.99 -21.10
N GLY A 187 -0.20 -14.90 -21.83
CA GLY A 187 0.65 -14.81 -23.02
C GLY A 187 2.14 -14.64 -22.70
N GLY A 188 2.44 -13.90 -21.63
CA GLY A 188 3.78 -13.66 -21.11
C GLY A 188 4.46 -12.41 -21.62
N PHE A 189 5.75 -12.30 -21.24
CA PHE A 189 6.61 -11.15 -21.52
C PHE A 189 6.61 -10.66 -22.97
N ASP A 190 6.44 -11.58 -23.92
CA ASP A 190 6.54 -11.31 -25.36
C ASP A 190 5.17 -11.30 -26.06
N ASN A 191 4.06 -11.15 -25.32
CA ASN A 191 2.73 -11.00 -25.89
C ASN A 191 2.40 -9.53 -26.20
N ASP A 192 2.10 -9.27 -27.48
CA ASP A 192 1.67 -7.97 -28.02
C ASP A 192 0.17 -7.99 -28.43
N ASP A 193 -0.51 -9.14 -28.36
CA ASP A 193 -1.89 -9.33 -28.79
C ASP A 193 -2.86 -9.34 -27.59
N PRO A 194 -4.00 -8.62 -27.63
CA PRO A 194 -4.49 -7.78 -28.73
C PRO A 194 -3.93 -6.34 -28.73
N TYR A 195 -3.11 -5.97 -27.74
CA TYR A 195 -2.42 -4.69 -27.64
C TYR A 195 -1.15 -4.79 -26.79
N ARG A 196 -0.28 -3.78 -26.87
CA ARG A 196 0.95 -3.70 -26.07
C ARG A 196 0.72 -3.14 -24.68
N LEU A 197 1.26 -3.82 -23.68
CA LEU A 197 1.43 -3.29 -22.32
C LEU A 197 2.40 -2.09 -22.32
N LEU A 198 2.23 -1.19 -21.34
CA LEU A 198 2.92 0.11 -21.28
C LEU A 198 4.44 0.00 -21.47
N LEU A 199 5.07 -0.93 -20.76
CA LEU A 199 6.53 -1.14 -20.80
C LEU A 199 7.03 -1.54 -22.20
N THR A 200 6.27 -2.37 -22.92
CA THR A 200 6.60 -2.76 -24.30
C THR A 200 6.47 -1.57 -25.25
N SER A 201 5.40 -0.78 -25.13
CA SER A 201 5.22 0.44 -25.94
C SER A 201 6.35 1.46 -25.70
N MET A 202 6.75 1.68 -24.45
CA MET A 202 7.90 2.55 -24.12
C MET A 202 9.20 2.10 -24.78
N ALA A 203 9.45 0.79 -24.85
CA ALA A 203 10.64 0.22 -25.48
C ALA A 203 10.57 0.31 -27.02
N VAL A 204 9.42 0.03 -27.61
CA VAL A 204 9.20 0.09 -29.07
C VAL A 204 9.33 1.52 -29.61
N GLU A 205 8.79 2.52 -28.90
CA GLU A 205 8.92 3.94 -29.25
C GLU A 205 10.27 4.56 -28.81
N GLY A 206 11.17 3.75 -28.21
CA GLY A 206 12.53 4.16 -27.88
C GLY A 206 12.65 5.16 -26.73
N LEU A 207 11.62 5.27 -25.87
CA LEU A 207 11.71 6.01 -24.59
C LEU A 207 12.68 5.32 -23.63
N ILE A 208 12.72 3.98 -23.67
CA ILE A 208 13.64 3.13 -22.92
C ILE A 208 14.39 2.16 -23.84
N ASN A 209 15.60 1.76 -23.46
CA ASN A 209 16.44 0.88 -24.31
C ASN A 209 16.04 -0.61 -24.26
N SER A 210 15.33 -1.02 -23.20
CA SER A 210 14.95 -2.40 -22.88
C SER A 210 13.70 -2.39 -22.02
N ARG A 211 12.93 -3.48 -21.99
CA ARG A 211 11.75 -3.66 -21.12
C ARG A 211 12.20 -3.97 -19.69
N VAL A 212 12.73 -2.93 -19.04
CA VAL A 212 13.30 -3.00 -17.69
C VAL A 212 12.75 -1.83 -16.88
N TYR A 213 12.42 -2.06 -15.61
CA TYR A 213 12.16 -0.97 -14.67
C TYR A 213 12.67 -1.29 -13.28
N SER A 214 13.10 -0.26 -12.56
CA SER A 214 13.45 -0.34 -11.15
C SER A 214 12.33 0.19 -10.27
N LEU A 215 12.18 -0.38 -9.08
CA LEU A 215 11.20 -0.02 -8.07
C LEU A 215 11.92 0.28 -6.75
N ASP A 216 11.70 1.49 -6.23
CA ASP A 216 12.05 1.92 -4.87
C ASP A 216 10.79 2.51 -4.21
N LEU A 217 10.06 1.69 -3.45
CA LEU A 217 8.83 2.10 -2.78
C LEU A 217 9.08 2.99 -1.55
N ARG A 218 10.26 2.87 -0.91
CA ARG A 218 10.63 3.50 0.38
C ARG A 218 9.83 3.08 1.61
N HIS A 219 10.37 3.33 2.79
CA HIS A 219 9.60 3.35 4.05
C HIS A 219 8.35 4.24 3.92
N SER A 220 7.25 3.87 4.58
CA SER A 220 5.97 4.60 4.54
C SER A 220 5.98 5.99 5.21
N GLU A 221 7.15 6.45 5.66
CA GLU A 221 7.38 7.77 6.30
C GLU A 221 8.32 8.64 5.45
N ALA A 222 8.70 8.17 4.24
CA ALA A 222 9.52 8.90 3.29
C ALA A 222 8.65 9.59 2.22
N ASP A 223 8.93 10.85 1.92
CA ASP A 223 8.10 11.65 1.01
C ASP A 223 8.11 11.18 -0.46
N GLU A 224 9.19 10.50 -0.91
CA GLU A 224 9.41 10.20 -2.34
C GLU A 224 10.09 8.84 -2.58
N GLY A 225 9.35 7.92 -3.20
CA GLY A 225 9.84 6.75 -3.94
C GLY A 225 9.79 6.97 -5.46
N ALA A 226 10.16 5.95 -6.24
CA ALA A 226 10.19 6.04 -7.70
C ALA A 226 10.04 4.71 -8.43
N VAL A 227 9.47 4.78 -9.64
CA VAL A 227 9.65 3.78 -10.71
C VAL A 227 10.55 4.35 -11.78
N ILE A 228 11.61 3.64 -12.12
CA ILE A 228 12.60 4.07 -13.11
C ILE A 228 12.59 3.10 -14.29
N TYR A 229 11.82 3.43 -15.32
CA TYR A 229 11.80 2.68 -16.58
C TYR A 229 13.14 2.88 -17.30
N GLY A 230 13.78 1.80 -17.74
CA GLY A 230 15.05 1.83 -18.47
C GLY A 230 16.29 2.27 -17.67
N GLY A 231 16.21 2.34 -16.33
CA GLY A 231 17.32 2.83 -15.50
C GLY A 231 17.36 2.20 -14.10
N ILE A 232 18.54 2.26 -13.48
CA ILE A 232 18.77 1.94 -12.05
C ILE A 232 19.37 3.17 -11.36
N ASP A 233 19.08 3.41 -10.08
CA ASP A 233 19.63 4.54 -9.32
C ASP A 233 20.58 4.06 -8.22
N ARG A 234 21.87 4.39 -8.36
CA ARG A 234 22.92 3.93 -7.43
C ARG A 234 22.83 4.58 -6.06
N ASN A 235 22.07 5.66 -5.89
CA ASN A 235 21.86 6.32 -4.60
C ASN A 235 20.62 5.79 -3.83
N LYS A 236 20.05 4.66 -4.27
CA LYS A 236 18.84 4.03 -3.69
C LYS A 236 19.03 2.61 -3.15
N TYR A 237 20.25 2.05 -3.22
CA TYR A 237 20.50 0.69 -2.73
C TYR A 237 21.92 0.47 -2.18
N ILE A 238 22.08 -0.60 -1.40
CA ILE A 238 23.34 -0.99 -0.77
C ILE A 238 23.98 -2.17 -1.50
N GLY A 239 25.28 -2.05 -1.75
CA GLY A 239 26.11 -3.13 -2.29
C GLY A 239 25.81 -3.45 -3.75
N ASN A 240 26.00 -4.72 -4.14
CA ASN A 240 25.69 -5.17 -5.50
C ASN A 240 24.25 -5.66 -5.58
N LEU A 241 23.67 -5.62 -6.78
CA LEU A 241 22.40 -6.29 -7.07
C LEU A 241 22.60 -7.81 -7.24
N GLU A 242 21.78 -8.61 -6.58
CA GLU A 242 21.74 -10.08 -6.74
C GLU A 242 20.73 -10.44 -7.83
N LYS A 243 21.19 -11.14 -8.88
CA LYS A 243 20.39 -11.56 -10.02
C LYS A 243 19.67 -12.87 -9.71
N ARG A 244 18.34 -12.88 -9.77
CA ARG A 244 17.47 -14.07 -9.63
C ARG A 244 16.68 -14.29 -10.92
N PRO A 245 16.50 -15.54 -11.38
CA PRO A 245 15.61 -15.82 -12.51
C PRO A 245 14.15 -15.56 -12.11
N ILE A 246 13.34 -15.05 -13.04
CA ILE A 246 11.89 -15.04 -12.86
C ILE A 246 11.35 -16.46 -13.08
N VAL A 247 10.58 -16.94 -12.12
CA VAL A 247 9.87 -18.23 -12.18
C VAL A 247 8.39 -18.03 -12.52
N ARG A 248 7.68 -19.13 -12.76
CA ARG A 248 6.21 -19.10 -12.90
C ARG A 248 5.55 -18.91 -11.54
N GLY A 249 4.32 -18.40 -11.53
CA GLY A 249 3.45 -18.61 -10.39
C GLY A 249 3.14 -20.11 -10.19
N GLU A 250 2.61 -20.47 -9.03
CA GLU A 250 2.25 -21.85 -8.68
C GLU A 250 1.21 -22.46 -9.64
N GLY A 251 0.35 -21.63 -10.24
CA GLY A 251 -0.59 -22.02 -11.30
C GLY A 251 0.06 -22.26 -12.67
N GLY A 252 1.37 -22.00 -12.81
CA GLY A 252 2.12 -22.06 -14.07
C GLY A 252 2.02 -20.78 -14.92
N GLU A 253 1.30 -19.78 -14.45
CA GLU A 253 1.10 -18.50 -15.14
C GLU A 253 2.35 -17.61 -15.13
N TYR A 254 2.42 -16.63 -16.01
CA TYR A 254 3.49 -15.63 -15.98
C TYR A 254 3.26 -14.66 -14.82
N ARG A 255 4.29 -14.45 -14.00
CA ARG A 255 4.32 -13.51 -12.88
C ARG A 255 5.69 -12.87 -12.78
N LEU A 256 5.82 -11.86 -11.93
CA LEU A 256 7.10 -11.37 -11.42
C LEU A 256 7.44 -12.14 -10.13
N ALA A 257 7.51 -13.46 -10.25
CA ALA A 257 7.81 -14.38 -9.15
C ALA A 257 9.29 -14.77 -9.11
N VAL A 258 9.83 -14.98 -7.92
CA VAL A 258 11.22 -15.43 -7.67
C VAL A 258 11.24 -16.52 -6.60
N GLU A 259 12.38 -17.21 -6.49
CA GLU A 259 12.66 -18.09 -5.35
C GLU A 259 13.17 -17.28 -4.15
N LEU A 260 12.39 -17.24 -3.08
CA LEU A 260 12.81 -16.94 -1.72
C LEU A 260 13.56 -18.17 -1.19
N SER A 261 14.83 -18.02 -0.81
CA SER A 261 15.66 -19.14 -0.31
C SER A 261 15.48 -19.40 1.19
N SER A 262 15.30 -18.32 1.95
CA SER A 262 15.29 -18.35 3.41
C SER A 262 14.45 -17.21 3.98
N ILE A 263 14.02 -17.37 5.22
CA ILE A 263 13.28 -16.37 5.99
C ILE A 263 13.79 -16.34 7.43
N GLY A 264 13.67 -15.22 8.13
CA GLY A 264 14.24 -15.12 9.47
C GLY A 264 14.03 -13.78 10.16
N MET A 265 14.81 -13.56 11.22
CA MET A 265 14.94 -12.26 11.87
C MET A 265 16.37 -12.02 12.37
N THR A 266 16.87 -10.80 12.23
CA THR A 266 18.07 -10.33 12.95
C THR A 266 17.61 -9.60 14.21
N THR A 267 18.07 -10.04 15.38
CA THR A 267 17.77 -9.37 16.68
C THR A 267 19.04 -9.18 17.49
N GLY A 268 19.30 -7.96 17.98
CA GLY A 268 20.51 -7.66 18.78
C GLY A 268 21.84 -7.93 18.06
N GLY A 269 21.83 -8.07 16.74
CA GLY A 269 22.99 -8.46 15.91
C GLY A 269 23.22 -9.97 15.76
N GLU A 270 22.35 -10.83 16.31
CA GLU A 270 22.32 -12.26 15.97
C GLU A 270 21.27 -12.50 14.86
N GLU A 271 21.67 -13.26 13.83
CA GLU A 271 20.84 -13.61 12.68
C GLU A 271 20.19 -14.99 12.91
N HIS A 272 18.86 -15.06 12.84
CA HIS A 272 18.08 -16.29 12.94
C HIS A 272 17.47 -16.61 11.57
N GLU A 273 18.26 -17.26 10.71
CA GLU A 273 17.88 -17.65 9.35
C GLU A 273 17.36 -19.09 9.28
N PHE A 274 16.28 -19.30 8.53
CA PHE A 274 15.63 -20.59 8.30
C PHE A 274 15.51 -20.86 6.80
N ASP A 275 16.05 -21.97 6.32
CA ASP A 275 15.85 -22.44 4.94
C ASP A 275 14.38 -22.78 4.70
N LEU A 276 13.85 -22.41 3.54
CA LEU A 276 12.48 -22.77 3.13
C LEU A 276 12.43 -24.13 2.43
N ASP A 277 11.32 -24.85 2.61
CA ASP A 277 10.99 -26.04 1.81
C ASP A 277 10.64 -25.63 0.36
N ASP A 278 10.86 -26.50 -0.62
CA ASP A 278 10.67 -26.18 -2.05
C ASP A 278 9.24 -25.72 -2.41
N ALA A 279 8.24 -26.12 -1.61
CA ALA A 279 6.84 -25.68 -1.76
C ALA A 279 6.61 -24.22 -1.33
N ASP A 280 7.51 -23.65 -0.52
CA ASP A 280 7.38 -22.33 0.10
C ASP A 280 8.34 -21.28 -0.49
N LYS A 281 9.12 -21.65 -1.51
CA LYS A 281 10.09 -20.72 -2.16
C LYS A 281 9.44 -19.78 -3.15
N ASN A 282 8.30 -20.14 -3.74
CA ASN A 282 7.67 -19.37 -4.79
C ASN A 282 6.97 -18.14 -4.20
N VAL A 283 7.48 -16.93 -4.49
CA VAL A 283 6.86 -15.67 -4.07
C VAL A 283 6.72 -14.71 -5.25
N ILE A 284 5.54 -14.09 -5.40
CA ILE A 284 5.36 -12.91 -6.27
C ILE A 284 5.87 -11.68 -5.54
N LEU A 285 6.58 -10.79 -6.25
CA LEU A 285 6.90 -9.45 -5.76
C LEU A 285 5.79 -8.48 -6.23
N ASP A 286 4.90 -8.08 -5.33
CA ASP A 286 3.62 -7.41 -5.66
C ASP A 286 3.42 -6.08 -4.92
N SER A 287 3.62 -4.93 -5.60
CA SER A 287 3.27 -3.60 -5.05
C SER A 287 1.77 -3.30 -5.02
N GLY A 288 0.93 -4.16 -5.60
CA GLY A 288 -0.52 -4.09 -5.49
C GLY A 288 -1.07 -4.65 -4.17
N SER A 289 -0.24 -5.38 -3.42
CA SER A 289 -0.60 -6.00 -2.15
C SER A 289 0.03 -5.26 -0.96
N THR A 290 -0.78 -4.62 -0.12
CA THR A 290 -0.26 -3.90 1.08
C THR A 290 0.37 -4.84 2.13
N LEU A 291 -0.12 -6.08 2.20
CA LEU A 291 0.39 -7.15 3.07
C LEU A 291 1.16 -8.18 2.26
N SER A 292 2.16 -8.78 2.92
CA SER A 292 2.73 -10.04 2.46
C SER A 292 1.83 -11.20 2.86
N ARG A 293 1.61 -12.12 1.93
CA ARG A 293 0.80 -13.34 2.10
C ARG A 293 1.73 -14.54 1.96
N LEU A 294 1.91 -15.30 3.03
CA LEU A 294 2.85 -16.42 3.06
C LEU A 294 2.12 -17.72 3.46
N HIS A 295 2.68 -18.87 3.09
CA HIS A 295 2.25 -20.12 3.70
C HIS A 295 2.57 -20.11 5.19
N PHE A 296 1.76 -20.80 6.00
CA PHE A 296 1.91 -20.77 7.46
C PHE A 296 3.31 -21.21 7.92
N GLU A 297 3.87 -22.29 7.38
CA GLU A 297 5.20 -22.75 7.78
C GLU A 297 6.33 -21.78 7.37
N ALA A 298 6.15 -21.03 6.27
CA ALA A 298 7.07 -19.96 5.88
C ALA A 298 6.95 -18.74 6.82
N ALA A 299 5.73 -18.30 7.14
CA ALA A 299 5.52 -17.14 8.04
C ALA A 299 5.96 -17.40 9.49
N LYS A 300 5.78 -18.65 9.94
CA LYS A 300 5.87 -19.09 11.34
C LYS A 300 7.14 -18.67 12.09
N PRO A 301 8.38 -18.71 11.55
CA PRO A 301 9.55 -18.29 12.31
C PRO A 301 9.47 -16.82 12.78
N ILE A 302 9.01 -15.92 11.90
CA ILE A 302 8.80 -14.50 12.25
C ILE A 302 7.65 -14.36 13.26
N LEU A 303 6.53 -15.06 13.03
CA LEU A 303 5.35 -15.00 13.90
C LEU A 303 5.65 -15.51 15.32
N GLU A 304 6.40 -16.60 15.47
CA GLU A 304 6.82 -17.13 16.79
C GLU A 304 7.81 -16.18 17.49
N MET A 305 8.77 -15.58 16.77
CA MET A 305 9.73 -14.62 17.34
C MET A 305 9.09 -13.28 17.76
N LEU A 306 7.95 -12.91 17.17
CA LEU A 306 7.16 -11.72 17.54
C LEU A 306 6.08 -11.98 18.62
N ASP A 307 6.01 -13.20 19.18
CA ASP A 307 5.01 -13.62 20.20
C ASP A 307 3.56 -13.30 19.80
N VAL A 308 3.22 -13.54 18.51
CA VAL A 308 1.93 -13.10 17.97
C VAL A 308 0.75 -13.88 18.53
N GLN A 309 -0.41 -13.22 18.55
CA GLN A 309 -1.71 -13.83 18.80
C GLN A 309 -2.55 -13.76 17.52
N ASP A 310 -3.03 -14.91 17.04
CA ASP A 310 -4.06 -14.96 15.99
C ASP A 310 -5.36 -14.35 16.52
N ASN A 311 -5.93 -13.39 15.79
CA ASN A 311 -7.18 -12.75 16.18
C ASN A 311 -8.43 -13.58 15.84
N GLY A 312 -8.28 -14.69 15.10
CA GLY A 312 -9.36 -15.56 14.63
C GLY A 312 -10.01 -15.10 13.33
N GLU A 313 -9.50 -14.04 12.71
CA GLU A 313 -10.02 -13.43 11.48
C GLU A 313 -8.94 -13.37 10.38
N GLY A 314 -7.81 -14.07 10.56
CA GLY A 314 -6.71 -14.18 9.58
C GLY A 314 -5.51 -13.26 9.82
N PHE A 315 -5.47 -12.54 10.96
CA PHE A 315 -4.47 -11.51 11.23
C PHE A 315 -3.75 -11.74 12.57
N TYR A 316 -2.48 -11.38 12.60
CA TYR A 316 -1.59 -11.61 13.74
C TYR A 316 -1.35 -10.32 14.52
N ILE A 317 -1.83 -10.28 15.75
CA ILE A 317 -1.63 -9.18 16.70
C ILE A 317 -0.32 -9.38 17.44
N THR A 318 0.43 -8.32 17.69
CA THR A 318 1.68 -8.34 18.45
C THR A 318 1.76 -7.15 19.41
N ASP A 319 2.68 -7.20 20.37
CA ASP A 319 2.97 -6.06 21.24
C ASP A 319 3.52 -4.89 20.39
N CYS A 320 2.98 -3.68 20.56
CA CYS A 320 3.49 -2.50 19.86
C CYS A 320 4.94 -2.17 20.22
N ASP A 321 5.42 -2.57 21.40
CA ASP A 321 6.84 -2.48 21.77
C ASP A 321 7.77 -3.29 20.84
N ASN A 322 7.25 -4.20 20.00
CA ASN A 322 8.03 -4.86 18.95
C ASN A 322 8.39 -3.91 17.79
N ARG A 323 7.53 -2.93 17.48
CA ARG A 323 7.72 -2.02 16.34
C ARG A 323 9.00 -1.19 16.47
N ASP A 324 9.31 -0.77 17.68
CA ASP A 324 10.42 0.14 18.00
C ASP A 324 11.73 -0.61 18.38
N ARG A 325 11.80 -1.93 18.18
CA ARG A 325 13.02 -2.72 18.44
C ARG A 325 14.04 -2.53 17.33
N ASP A 326 15.31 -2.49 17.71
CA ASP A 326 16.46 -2.62 16.80
C ASP A 326 16.59 -4.07 16.33
N ALA A 327 15.70 -4.43 15.41
CA ALA A 327 15.51 -5.76 14.86
C ALA A 327 14.90 -5.67 13.45
N THR A 328 15.12 -6.72 12.66
CA THR A 328 14.61 -6.81 11.30
C THR A 328 14.00 -8.19 11.04
N ALA A 329 13.01 -8.25 10.14
CA ALA A 329 12.53 -9.47 9.53
C ALA A 329 13.22 -9.67 8.18
N ASP A 330 13.77 -10.86 7.96
CA ASP A 330 14.81 -11.09 6.97
C ASP A 330 14.31 -12.03 5.88
N PHE A 331 14.46 -11.63 4.62
CA PHE A 331 13.99 -12.33 3.43
C PHE A 331 15.17 -12.60 2.49
N GLY A 332 15.58 -13.87 2.39
CA GLY A 332 16.74 -14.30 1.64
C GLY A 332 16.42 -14.66 0.19
N PHE A 333 17.20 -14.10 -0.75
CA PHE A 333 17.13 -14.36 -2.19
C PHE A 333 18.52 -14.80 -2.68
N GLY A 334 18.87 -16.08 -2.48
CA GLY A 334 20.22 -16.56 -2.83
C GLY A 334 21.27 -15.96 -1.89
N ASN A 335 22.18 -15.13 -2.40
CA ASN A 335 23.25 -14.52 -1.58
C ASN A 335 22.88 -13.14 -1.01
N LYS A 336 21.64 -12.68 -1.21
CA LYS A 336 21.15 -11.37 -0.73
C LYS A 336 20.04 -11.58 0.29
N ILE A 337 20.19 -10.98 1.46
CA ILE A 337 19.09 -10.82 2.43
C ILE A 337 18.56 -9.39 2.31
N VAL A 338 17.25 -9.26 2.16
CA VAL A 338 16.50 -8.01 2.36
C VAL A 338 16.01 -8.01 3.81
N ARG A 339 16.47 -7.03 4.59
CA ARG A 339 16.13 -6.85 6.00
C ARG A 339 15.08 -5.76 6.14
N VAL A 340 13.90 -6.15 6.60
CA VAL A 340 12.74 -5.27 6.80
C VAL A 340 12.73 -4.76 8.24
N PRO A 341 12.80 -3.43 8.47
CA PRO A 341 12.64 -2.88 9.82
C PRO A 341 11.32 -3.31 10.44
N LEU A 342 11.28 -3.63 11.74
CA LEU A 342 10.00 -3.91 12.40
C LEU A 342 9.05 -2.71 12.40
N SER A 343 9.54 -1.47 12.21
CA SER A 343 8.73 -0.28 11.99
C SER A 343 7.97 -0.26 10.65
N ASP A 344 8.50 -0.93 9.64
CA ASP A 344 7.86 -1.16 8.34
C ASP A 344 6.93 -2.37 8.39
N LEU A 345 7.33 -3.45 9.09
CA LEU A 345 6.53 -4.67 9.15
C LEU A 345 5.33 -4.55 10.10
N ILE A 346 5.43 -3.81 11.21
CA ILE A 346 4.41 -3.77 12.26
C ILE A 346 3.58 -2.48 12.17
N ILE A 347 2.27 -2.66 12.02
CA ILE A 347 1.31 -1.60 11.73
C ILE A 347 0.49 -1.29 12.98
N GLU A 348 0.65 -0.09 13.53
CA GLU A 348 -0.18 0.38 14.64
C GLU A 348 -1.57 0.81 14.14
N MET A 349 -2.58 0.02 14.51
CA MET A 349 -3.98 0.41 14.43
C MET A 349 -4.41 1.09 15.73
N GLY A 350 -5.42 1.97 15.63
CA GLY A 350 -5.85 2.81 16.76
C GLY A 350 -6.22 2.01 18.02
N TYR A 351 -6.07 2.65 19.18
CA TYR A 351 -6.11 2.03 20.51
C TYR A 351 -4.84 1.24 20.90
N ALA A 352 -3.69 1.54 20.28
CA ALA A 352 -2.40 0.88 20.55
C ALA A 352 -2.46 -0.64 20.33
N GLN A 353 -3.05 -1.05 19.21
CA GLN A 353 -3.11 -2.45 18.78
C GLN A 353 -2.29 -2.63 17.52
N CYS A 354 -1.22 -3.40 17.61
CA CYS A 354 -0.29 -3.60 16.50
C CYS A 354 -0.51 -4.93 15.79
N TYR A 355 -0.50 -4.89 14.46
CA TYR A 355 -0.66 -6.04 13.58
C TYR A 355 0.64 -6.28 12.80
N VAL A 356 1.01 -7.53 12.63
CA VAL A 356 2.14 -7.91 11.77
C VAL A 356 1.72 -7.81 10.30
N GLY A 357 2.56 -7.24 9.46
CA GLY A 357 2.37 -7.05 8.01
C GLY A 357 2.46 -8.34 7.18
N ILE A 358 2.19 -9.48 7.80
CA ILE A 358 2.16 -10.82 7.22
C ILE A 358 0.82 -11.45 7.58
N VAL A 359 0.12 -11.98 6.58
CA VAL A 359 -1.03 -12.87 6.76
C VAL A 359 -0.74 -14.21 6.11
N VAL A 360 -1.52 -15.23 6.48
CA VAL A 360 -1.37 -16.57 5.91
C VAL A 360 -2.28 -16.81 4.72
N THR A 361 -1.76 -17.54 3.75
CA THR A 361 -2.51 -18.03 2.58
C THR A 361 -2.31 -19.54 2.42
N THR A 362 -3.14 -20.16 1.57
CA THR A 362 -2.98 -21.54 1.10
C THR A 362 -2.87 -21.60 -0.43
N ASN A 363 -2.60 -20.46 -1.04
CA ASN A 363 -2.40 -20.24 -2.45
C ASN A 363 -1.06 -19.51 -2.66
N GLN A 364 -0.78 -19.12 -3.91
CA GLN A 364 0.39 -18.35 -4.31
C GLN A 364 0.81 -17.30 -3.27
N GLN A 365 2.01 -17.48 -2.73
CA GLN A 365 2.59 -16.51 -1.80
C GLN A 365 2.99 -15.22 -2.50
N ILE A 366 2.90 -14.13 -1.76
CA ILE A 366 3.13 -12.74 -2.19
C ILE A 366 3.98 -12.02 -1.15
N LEU A 367 5.06 -11.38 -1.59
CA LEU A 367 5.73 -10.34 -0.82
C LEU A 367 5.18 -9.00 -1.27
N GLY A 368 4.38 -8.41 -0.40
CA GLY A 368 3.69 -7.14 -0.61
C GLY A 368 4.51 -5.95 -0.13
N ASP A 369 3.91 -4.76 -0.14
CA ASP A 369 4.51 -3.51 0.32
C ASP A 369 5.20 -3.64 1.69
N SER A 370 4.60 -4.42 2.62
CA SER A 370 5.17 -4.69 3.95
C SER A 370 6.59 -5.26 3.96
N VAL A 371 7.06 -5.79 2.82
CA VAL A 371 8.43 -6.25 2.59
C VAL A 371 9.11 -5.47 1.46
N LEU A 372 8.38 -5.14 0.38
CA LEU A 372 8.96 -4.46 -0.78
C LEU A 372 9.53 -3.07 -0.46
N ARG A 373 9.03 -2.36 0.57
CA ARG A 373 9.59 -1.08 1.04
C ARG A 373 11.08 -1.15 1.41
N ALA A 374 11.56 -2.30 1.88
CA ALA A 374 12.94 -2.51 2.30
C ALA A 374 13.87 -2.98 1.17
N GLY A 375 13.34 -3.32 0.00
CA GLY A 375 14.09 -3.84 -1.14
C GLY A 375 14.13 -2.89 -2.33
N TYR A 376 15.26 -2.89 -3.03
CA TYR A 376 15.41 -2.26 -4.34
C TYR A 376 15.35 -3.35 -5.40
N PHE A 377 14.33 -3.31 -6.25
CA PHE A 377 14.04 -4.37 -7.21
C PHE A 377 14.14 -3.83 -8.64
N VAL A 378 14.88 -4.52 -9.51
CA VAL A 378 14.95 -4.22 -10.95
C VAL A 378 14.37 -5.40 -11.72
N PHE A 379 13.22 -5.19 -12.35
CA PHE A 379 12.53 -6.21 -13.13
C PHE A 379 12.98 -6.11 -14.59
N ASP A 380 13.62 -7.17 -15.10
CA ASP A 380 14.08 -7.28 -16.48
C ASP A 380 13.23 -8.32 -17.23
N TRP A 381 12.25 -7.83 -18.00
CA TRP A 381 11.38 -8.67 -18.83
C TRP A 381 12.12 -9.29 -20.03
N ASP A 382 13.15 -8.61 -20.55
CA ASP A 382 13.89 -9.05 -21.74
C ASP A 382 14.80 -10.25 -21.41
N ASN A 383 15.42 -10.25 -20.23
CA ASN A 383 16.24 -11.34 -19.72
C ASN A 383 15.47 -12.33 -18.82
N LYS A 384 14.27 -11.96 -18.36
CA LYS A 384 13.40 -12.74 -17.45
C LYS A 384 14.07 -12.96 -16.09
N GLU A 385 14.54 -11.86 -15.52
CA GLU A 385 15.32 -11.79 -14.29
C GLU A 385 14.80 -10.66 -13.38
N VAL A 386 14.96 -10.82 -12.07
CA VAL A 386 14.85 -9.74 -11.09
C VAL A 386 16.21 -9.53 -10.44
N HIS A 387 16.63 -8.28 -10.30
CA HIS A 387 17.85 -7.91 -9.60
C HIS A 387 17.49 -7.25 -8.26
N ILE A 388 18.03 -7.77 -7.16
CA ILE A 388 17.57 -7.47 -5.80
C ILE A 388 18.70 -6.89 -4.95
N ALA A 389 18.45 -5.80 -4.23
CA ALA A 389 19.32 -5.29 -3.17
C ALA A 389 18.50 -4.75 -1.99
N GLN A 390 19.18 -4.47 -0.87
CA GLN A 390 18.61 -3.69 0.22
C GLN A 390 18.39 -2.25 -0.26
N ALA A 391 17.18 -1.71 -0.09
CA ALA A 391 16.89 -0.30 -0.32
C ALA A 391 17.59 0.58 0.72
N ALA A 392 17.95 1.79 0.30
CA ALA A 392 18.55 2.81 1.16
C ALA A 392 18.38 4.19 0.53
N ASN A 393 18.70 5.26 1.24
CA ASN A 393 18.74 6.60 0.65
C ASN A 393 19.99 7.37 1.05
N CYS A 394 20.90 7.60 0.10
CA CYS A 394 22.17 8.28 0.37
C CYS A 394 22.40 9.55 -0.49
N GLY A 395 21.37 10.07 -1.18
CA GLY A 395 21.41 11.36 -1.86
C GLY A 395 20.37 11.54 -2.98
N ASP A 396 20.56 12.59 -3.78
CA ASP A 396 19.82 12.84 -5.02
C ASP A 396 19.96 11.68 -6.02
N GLU A 397 19.10 11.61 -7.04
CA GLU A 397 19.17 10.53 -8.04
C GLU A 397 20.51 10.48 -8.80
N ASP A 398 21.05 9.27 -8.97
CA ASP A 398 22.23 8.95 -9.78
C ASP A 398 21.92 7.78 -10.73
N ILE A 399 21.04 8.07 -11.69
CA ILE A 399 20.49 7.09 -12.63
C ILE A 399 21.55 6.65 -13.65
N VAL A 400 21.76 5.34 -13.72
CA VAL A 400 22.49 4.65 -14.79
C VAL A 400 21.47 4.04 -15.74
N VAL A 401 21.57 4.39 -17.02
CA VAL A 401 20.71 3.87 -18.08
C VAL A 401 21.02 2.40 -18.33
N VAL A 402 19.99 1.57 -18.39
CA VAL A 402 20.09 0.16 -18.75
C VAL A 402 20.38 0.01 -20.24
N GLY A 403 21.14 -1.03 -20.60
CA GLY A 403 21.52 -1.31 -21.99
C GLY A 403 20.39 -1.95 -22.80
N SER A 404 20.76 -2.80 -23.76
CA SER A 404 19.81 -3.64 -24.50
C SER A 404 20.44 -5.01 -24.80
N GLY A 405 19.61 -6.04 -24.88
CA GLY A 405 20.04 -7.41 -25.15
C GLY A 405 20.37 -8.22 -23.90
N LYS A 406 21.22 -9.24 -24.05
CA LYS A 406 21.49 -10.17 -22.95
C LYS A 406 22.31 -9.51 -21.84
N ASP A 407 21.91 -9.72 -20.59
CA ASP A 407 22.58 -9.18 -19.39
C ASP A 407 22.62 -7.63 -19.44
N ALA A 408 21.52 -6.99 -19.87
CA ALA A 408 21.44 -5.55 -20.13
C ALA A 408 21.51 -4.68 -18.87
N VAL A 409 20.98 -5.16 -17.74
CA VAL A 409 21.09 -4.50 -16.43
C VAL A 409 22.55 -4.51 -15.97
N PRO A 410 23.19 -3.33 -15.83
CA PRO A 410 24.61 -3.27 -15.51
C PRO A 410 24.86 -3.67 -14.05
N ASN A 411 25.97 -4.37 -13.81
CA ASN A 411 26.41 -4.75 -12.46
C ASN A 411 27.05 -3.56 -11.71
N GLU A 412 26.26 -2.50 -11.53
CA GLU A 412 26.66 -1.32 -10.77
C GLU A 412 26.53 -1.59 -9.27
N LYS A 413 27.51 -1.12 -8.51
CA LYS A 413 27.45 -1.12 -7.05
C LYS A 413 26.72 0.13 -6.55
N GLY A 414 25.72 -0.08 -5.71
CA GLY A 414 25.04 0.96 -4.97
C GLY A 414 26.00 1.73 -4.08
N LYS A 415 25.80 3.05 -4.01
CA LYS A 415 26.65 4.01 -3.30
C LYS A 415 26.33 4.10 -1.81
N CYS A 416 25.17 3.60 -1.39
CA CYS A 416 24.72 3.64 -0.02
C CYS A 416 25.40 2.57 0.85
N LYS A 417 25.33 2.76 2.16
CA LYS A 417 25.92 1.93 3.21
C LYS A 417 24.81 1.42 4.13
N GLU A 418 25.10 0.42 4.95
CA GLU A 418 24.12 -0.17 5.90
C GLU A 418 23.39 0.89 6.76
N GLY A 419 24.10 1.93 7.22
CA GLY A 419 23.49 3.02 8.00
C GLY A 419 22.52 3.92 7.23
N ASP A 420 22.45 3.81 5.90
CA ASP A 420 21.56 4.58 5.03
C ASP A 420 20.23 3.84 4.74
N ALA A 421 20.08 2.57 5.18
CA ALA A 421 18.86 1.77 5.01
C ALA A 421 17.70 2.22 5.91
N PHE A 422 18.01 2.85 7.04
CA PHE A 422 17.04 3.19 8.10
C PHE A 422 16.81 4.71 8.24
N THR A 423 17.45 5.54 7.41
CA THR A 423 17.48 7.01 7.56
C THR A 423 16.39 7.76 6.79
N THR A 424 15.15 7.26 6.86
CA THR A 424 13.93 7.99 6.46
C THR A 424 12.79 7.67 7.45
N GLY A 425 12.71 8.43 8.56
CA GLY A 425 11.62 8.29 9.54
C GLY A 425 11.95 8.81 10.94
N HIS A 426 13.19 8.57 11.43
CA HIS A 426 13.61 9.06 12.75
C HIS A 426 13.86 10.58 12.77
N ALA A 427 12.77 11.34 12.88
CA ALA A 427 12.78 12.69 13.40
C ALA A 427 13.48 12.65 14.75
N THR A 428 14.72 13.16 14.81
CA THR A 428 15.43 13.32 16.08
C THR A 428 14.67 14.35 16.90
N VAL A 429 13.73 13.89 17.73
CA VAL A 429 13.05 14.70 18.73
C VAL A 429 14.09 15.12 19.75
N THR A 430 14.84 16.16 19.40
CA THR A 430 15.66 16.93 20.32
C THR A 430 14.69 17.62 21.25
N ARG A 431 14.25 16.88 22.26
CA ARG A 431 13.30 17.32 23.27
C ARG A 431 14.00 18.37 24.13
N SER A 432 14.07 19.59 23.59
CA SER A 432 14.30 20.79 24.39
C SER A 432 13.38 20.69 25.60
N PRO A 433 13.88 20.88 26.84
CA PRO A 433 13.11 20.60 28.03
C PRO A 433 12.07 21.70 28.27
N THR A 434 11.00 21.68 27.47
CA THR A 434 9.83 22.54 27.61
C THR A 434 8.97 22.05 28.76
N ARG A 435 9.52 22.20 29.97
CA ARG A 435 8.86 22.34 31.27
C ARG A 435 7.44 21.75 31.33
N THR A 436 7.35 20.45 31.56
CA THR A 436 6.10 19.73 31.87
C THR A 436 5.53 20.20 33.21
N GLY A 437 4.76 21.29 33.19
CA GLY A 437 3.90 21.71 34.28
C GLY A 437 2.46 21.31 33.98
N LEU A 438 2.00 20.22 34.60
CA LEU A 438 0.57 19.86 34.59
C LEU A 438 -0.25 21.01 35.19
N ALA A 439 -1.28 21.48 34.48
CA ALA A 439 -2.13 22.57 34.94
C ALA A 439 -3.04 22.10 36.08
N THR A 440 -2.74 22.50 37.31
CA THR A 440 -3.46 22.08 38.54
C THR A 440 -4.72 22.90 38.84
N SER A 441 -5.31 23.56 37.84
CA SER A 441 -6.48 24.45 38.02
C SER A 441 -7.39 24.43 36.81
N ALA A 442 -8.70 24.59 37.05
CA ALA A 442 -9.68 24.78 35.99
C ALA A 442 -9.31 25.98 35.11
N TYR A 443 -9.52 25.84 33.80
CA TYR A 443 -9.37 26.94 32.84
C TYR A 443 -10.65 27.08 32.01
N THR A 444 -10.89 28.31 31.58
CA THR A 444 -12.08 28.70 30.83
C THR A 444 -11.64 29.25 29.49
N THR A 445 -12.14 28.65 28.42
CA THR A 445 -11.87 29.08 27.05
C THR A 445 -13.15 29.65 26.45
N THR A 446 -13.04 30.84 25.87
CA THR A 446 -14.16 31.58 25.31
C THR A 446 -14.00 31.67 23.80
N TYR A 447 -14.95 31.10 23.07
CA TYR A 447 -14.98 31.11 21.61
C TYR A 447 -16.10 32.04 21.13
N THR A 448 -15.91 32.72 20.01
CA THR A 448 -16.93 33.56 19.37
C THR A 448 -17.25 32.99 18.00
N VAL A 449 -18.52 32.69 17.73
CA VAL A 449 -18.95 32.17 16.42
C VAL A 449 -18.90 33.29 15.39
N THR A 450 -17.92 33.26 14.48
CA THR A 450 -17.69 34.33 13.48
C THR A 450 -18.45 34.13 12.17
N SER A 451 -18.85 32.90 11.85
CA SER A 451 -19.63 32.54 10.65
C SER A 451 -20.53 31.32 10.94
N CYS A 452 -21.62 31.18 10.19
CA CYS A 452 -22.58 30.08 10.29
C CYS A 452 -22.80 29.44 8.91
N PRO A 453 -22.92 28.10 8.80
CA PRO A 453 -23.25 27.43 7.53
C PRO A 453 -24.69 27.74 7.07
N GLU A 454 -24.93 27.84 5.76
CA GLU A 454 -26.26 28.22 5.22
C GLU A 454 -27.40 27.24 5.56
N PHE A 455 -27.08 25.98 5.83
CA PHE A 455 -28.09 24.95 6.16
C PHE A 455 -28.52 24.97 7.64
N GLU A 456 -27.80 25.66 8.53
CA GLU A 456 -28.02 25.59 9.98
C GLU A 456 -28.81 26.78 10.52
N ARG A 457 -30.14 26.70 10.38
CA ARG A 457 -31.10 27.81 10.64
C ARG A 457 -31.05 28.47 12.02
N ASP A 458 -30.52 27.79 13.04
CA ASP A 458 -30.45 28.30 14.41
C ASP A 458 -29.06 28.82 14.83
N CYS A 459 -28.05 28.69 13.95
CA CYS A 459 -26.73 29.24 14.21
C CYS A 459 -26.75 30.78 14.21
N ARG A 460 -26.12 31.40 15.23
CA ARG A 460 -26.04 32.86 15.38
C ARG A 460 -24.60 33.33 15.50
N THR A 461 -24.14 34.07 14.50
CA THR A 461 -22.84 34.76 14.53
C THR A 461 -22.82 35.82 15.63
N GLY A 462 -21.67 35.97 16.31
CA GLY A 462 -21.49 36.88 17.44
C GLY A 462 -21.92 36.30 18.79
N VAL A 463 -22.38 35.05 18.85
CA VAL A 463 -22.57 34.34 20.12
C VAL A 463 -21.21 33.98 20.71
N VAL A 464 -21.03 34.33 21.99
CA VAL A 464 -19.84 34.06 22.78
C VAL A 464 -20.09 32.83 23.65
N THR A 465 -19.48 31.70 23.28
CA THR A 465 -19.64 30.41 23.98
C THR A 465 -18.45 30.19 24.90
N THR A 466 -18.72 30.03 26.19
CA THR A 466 -17.70 29.86 27.23
C THR A 466 -17.70 28.42 27.71
N GLN A 467 -16.63 27.68 27.44
CA GLN A 467 -16.39 26.34 28.00
C GLN A 467 -15.44 26.45 29.19
N THR A 468 -15.82 25.86 30.33
CA THR A 468 -14.96 25.73 31.51
C THR A 468 -14.63 24.27 31.73
N VAL A 469 -13.34 23.91 31.68
CA VAL A 469 -12.86 22.55 31.93
C VAL A 469 -12.46 22.44 33.40
N GLY A 470 -13.12 21.55 34.14
CA GLY A 470 -12.81 21.27 35.54
C GLY A 470 -11.67 20.25 35.71
N PRO A 471 -10.93 20.27 36.83
CA PRO A 471 -9.86 19.31 37.08
C PRO A 471 -10.42 17.90 37.33
N GLN A 472 -9.87 16.89 36.64
CA GLN A 472 -10.14 15.49 36.96
C GLN A 472 -9.55 15.10 38.33
N ARG A 473 -10.25 14.23 39.05
CA ARG A 473 -9.75 13.64 40.31
C ARG A 473 -8.94 12.39 40.00
N THR A 474 -7.66 12.39 40.35
CA THR A 474 -6.84 11.19 40.39
C THR A 474 -7.30 10.26 41.51
N VAL A 475 -7.60 9.01 41.20
CA VAL A 475 -7.80 7.96 42.22
C VAL A 475 -6.47 7.25 42.42
N THR A 476 -5.86 7.45 43.59
CA THR A 476 -4.62 6.76 43.96
C THR A 476 -4.95 5.39 44.55
N VAL A 477 -4.52 4.31 43.89
CA VAL A 477 -4.52 2.96 44.49
C VAL A 477 -3.17 2.75 45.17
N THR A 478 -3.19 2.60 46.50
CA THR A 478 -1.98 2.38 47.30
C THR A 478 -1.78 0.89 47.54
N ALA A 479 -0.67 0.32 47.07
CA ALA A 479 -0.26 -1.02 47.46
C ALA A 479 0.31 -1.01 48.89
N GLY A 480 -0.10 -1.96 49.72
CA GLY A 480 0.40 -2.13 51.09
C GLY A 480 0.29 -3.59 51.53
N ALA A 481 1.42 -4.18 51.92
CA ALA A 481 1.48 -5.55 52.42
C ALA A 481 1.48 -5.57 53.95
N ASN A 482 0.64 -6.40 54.58
CA ASN A 482 1.11 -7.35 55.60
C ASN A 482 0.07 -8.42 56.03
N SER A 483 0.58 -9.64 56.20
CA SER A 483 0.26 -10.67 57.22
C SER A 483 -1.18 -11.00 57.69
N ASP A 484 -1.42 -12.32 57.68
CA ASP A 484 -2.06 -13.17 58.70
C ASP A 484 -3.56 -13.58 58.63
N ASN A 485 -3.71 -14.91 58.48
CA ASN A 485 -4.69 -15.84 59.06
C ASN A 485 -6.21 -15.69 58.80
N GLY A 486 -6.77 -16.76 58.22
CA GLY A 486 -7.88 -17.48 58.86
C GLY A 486 -9.05 -17.92 57.97
N GLY A 487 -9.21 -19.25 57.85
CA GLY A 487 -10.53 -19.91 57.96
C GLY A 487 -11.42 -20.04 56.72
N ASP A 488 -11.43 -21.25 56.18
CA ASP A 488 -12.58 -22.12 55.87
C ASP A 488 -13.74 -21.65 54.95
N ASP A 489 -14.09 -22.57 54.03
CA ASP A 489 -15.42 -22.93 53.48
C ASP A 489 -16.34 -21.80 52.94
N ASP A 490 -16.93 -21.90 51.74
CA ASP A 490 -17.67 -23.08 51.29
C ASP A 490 -18.01 -23.09 49.77
N SER A 491 -18.34 -24.31 49.35
CA SER A 491 -18.85 -24.81 48.08
C SER A 491 -19.99 -24.02 47.40
N ALA A 492 -19.95 -23.92 46.06
CA ALA A 492 -21.14 -24.18 45.21
C ALA A 492 -20.77 -24.38 43.72
N ALA A 493 -21.10 -25.55 43.18
CA ALA A 493 -21.10 -25.81 41.73
C ALA A 493 -22.45 -25.42 41.09
N TRP A 494 -22.65 -25.87 39.84
CA TRP A 494 -23.92 -26.04 39.08
C TRP A 494 -24.13 -25.18 37.81
N GLN A 495 -23.63 -25.72 36.69
CA GLN A 495 -24.33 -25.80 35.40
C GLN A 495 -25.57 -26.74 35.50
N PRO A 496 -26.42 -26.97 34.45
CA PRO A 496 -26.81 -26.15 33.29
C PRO A 496 -28.36 -26.23 33.00
N MET A 497 -28.75 -26.00 31.73
CA MET A 497 -29.97 -26.48 31.01
C MET A 497 -31.11 -25.43 30.77
N PRO A 498 -32.14 -25.71 29.92
CA PRO A 498 -32.07 -25.33 28.49
C PRO A 498 -33.42 -24.78 27.96
N LEU A 499 -33.61 -24.70 26.63
CA LEU A 499 -34.95 -24.83 26.01
C LEU A 499 -34.84 -25.33 24.55
N GLY A 500 -35.72 -26.27 24.17
CA GLY A 500 -35.91 -26.74 22.78
C GLY A 500 -36.64 -25.70 21.91
N TRP A 501 -37.18 -26.01 20.71
CA TRP A 501 -37.73 -27.27 20.18
C TRP A 501 -37.32 -27.45 18.69
N VAL A 502 -36.92 -28.63 18.18
CA VAL A 502 -37.72 -29.64 17.43
C VAL A 502 -38.95 -29.06 16.68
N PHE A 503 -39.26 -29.32 15.40
CA PHE A 503 -39.14 -30.49 14.49
C PHE A 503 -39.16 -29.99 13.02
N ALA A 504 -38.91 -30.72 11.91
CA ALA A 504 -38.62 -32.15 11.62
C ALA A 504 -37.85 -32.29 10.28
N VAL A 505 -37.49 -33.55 9.91
CA VAL A 505 -36.94 -33.97 8.60
C VAL A 505 -38.06 -34.43 7.66
N LEU A 506 -37.95 -34.18 6.35
CA LEU A 506 -38.34 -35.10 5.27
C LEU A 506 -37.66 -34.69 3.95
N GLY A 507 -36.89 -35.58 3.34
CA GLY A 507 -36.25 -35.36 2.03
C GLY A 507 -37.02 -36.05 0.89
N GLY A 508 -36.64 -35.78 -0.36
CA GLY A 508 -37.15 -36.55 -1.50
C GLY A 508 -36.99 -35.93 -2.89
N PHE A 509 -35.88 -36.28 -3.57
CA PHE A 509 -35.78 -36.62 -5.00
C PHE A 509 -36.28 -35.68 -6.14
N ALA A 510 -35.36 -35.52 -7.11
CA ALA A 510 -35.52 -35.74 -8.57
C ALA A 510 -35.44 -34.54 -9.54
N LEU A 511 -34.38 -34.59 -10.37
CA LEU A 511 -34.35 -34.47 -11.84
C LEU A 511 -35.12 -33.34 -12.56
N GLY A 512 -34.40 -32.55 -13.34
CA GLY A 512 -34.94 -31.77 -14.45
C GLY A 512 -33.88 -30.96 -15.19
N ALA A 513 -33.59 -31.29 -16.45
CA ALA A 513 -32.60 -30.59 -17.29
C ALA A 513 -33.26 -29.53 -18.20
N ASN A 514 -32.48 -28.51 -18.58
CA ASN A 514 -32.35 -27.88 -19.92
C ASN A 514 -31.40 -26.67 -19.76
N LEU A 515 -30.32 -26.49 -20.51
CA LEU A 515 -30.21 -26.27 -21.97
C LEU A 515 -31.01 -25.06 -22.49
N LEU A 516 -30.36 -23.89 -22.49
CA LEU A 516 -29.99 -23.17 -23.71
C LEU A 516 -28.81 -22.21 -23.44
#